data_AF-A0AAP0WW85-F1
#
_entry.id   AF-A0AAP0WW85-F1
#
_cell.length_a   1.000
_cell.length_b   1.000
_cell.length_c   1.000
_cell.angle_alpha   90.00
_cell.angle_beta   90.00
_cell.angle_gamma   90.00
#
_symmetry.space_group_name_H-M   'P 1'
#
loop_
_entity.id
_entity.type
_entity.pdbx_description
1 polymer ?
#
loop_
_entity_poly.entity_id
_entity_poly.type
_entity_poly.pdbx_seq_one_letter_code
_entity_poly.pdbx_strand_id
1 'polypeptide(L)'
;MQSSKMRRKIAPVAADGGDSADKLDQLLLSSVICNGEDIGPFVRKAFASGKPETLLHHLRHFSRSKESEIEEVCKAHYQDFILAVDDLRSLLS
;
A
#
# COMPACT_ATOMS: atom_id res chain seq x y z
N MET A 1 -16.92 48.46 -31.19
CA MET A 1 -17.38 47.16 -30.67
C MET A 1 -16.38 46.72 -29.60
N GLN A 2 -16.81 46.65 -28.35
CA GLN A 2 -15.95 46.31 -27.20
C GLN A 2 -15.58 44.82 -27.27
N SER A 3 -14.29 44.49 -27.28
CA SER A 3 -13.83 43.11 -27.07
C SER A 3 -13.48 42.93 -25.59
N SER A 4 -14.25 42.08 -24.94
CA SER A 4 -14.26 41.80 -23.51
C SER A 4 -13.03 41.05 -23.02
N LYS A 5 -12.55 41.45 -21.84
CA LYS A 5 -11.41 40.88 -21.08
C LYS A 5 -11.59 39.38 -20.83
N MET A 6 -10.62 38.57 -21.25
CA MET A 6 -10.55 37.15 -20.88
C MET A 6 -9.66 37.00 -19.64
N ARG A 7 -10.29 36.98 -18.46
CA ARG A 7 -9.64 36.77 -17.15
C ARG A 7 -9.35 35.27 -17.01
N ARG A 8 -8.08 34.85 -17.05
CA ARG A 8 -7.69 33.45 -16.74
C ARG A 8 -8.12 33.13 -15.31
N LYS A 9 -9.07 32.21 -15.17
CA LYS A 9 -9.34 31.53 -13.90
C LYS A 9 -8.21 30.54 -13.66
N ILE A 10 -7.34 30.85 -12.70
CA ILE A 10 -6.44 29.89 -12.10
C ILE A 10 -7.31 29.08 -11.13
N ALA A 11 -7.49 27.79 -11.38
CA ALA A 11 -8.14 26.89 -10.45
C ALA A 11 -7.25 26.77 -9.20
N PRO A 12 -7.79 26.89 -7.98
CA PRO A 12 -7.02 26.57 -6.79
C PRO A 12 -6.84 25.06 -6.74
N VAL A 13 -5.58 24.60 -6.78
CA VAL A 13 -5.20 23.29 -6.28
C VAL A 13 -5.44 23.31 -4.77
N ALA A 14 -6.54 22.69 -4.35
CA ALA A 14 -6.78 22.24 -2.99
C ALA A 14 -6.91 20.70 -3.09
N ALA A 15 -6.26 19.87 -2.29
CA ALA A 15 -5.86 20.05 -0.91
C ALA A 15 -4.61 19.19 -0.57
N ASP A 16 -3.60 19.81 0.02
CA ASP A 16 -2.41 19.17 0.60
C ASP A 16 -2.65 18.70 2.06
N GLY A 17 -3.91 18.41 2.41
CA GLY A 17 -4.33 18.02 3.76
C GLY A 17 -4.77 16.56 3.90
N GLY A 18 -4.74 15.78 2.81
CA GLY A 18 -5.23 14.39 2.78
C GLY A 18 -4.18 13.32 3.09
N ASP A 19 -2.90 13.62 2.82
CA ASP A 19 -1.85 12.59 2.79
C ASP A 19 -1.61 11.91 4.15
N SER A 20 -1.68 12.67 5.26
CA SER A 20 -1.46 12.09 6.60
C SER A 20 -2.64 11.26 7.10
N ALA A 21 -3.88 11.64 6.76
CA ALA A 21 -5.06 10.89 7.16
C ALA A 21 -5.20 9.59 6.35
N ASP A 22 -4.90 9.66 5.06
CA ASP A 22 -4.92 8.51 4.16
C ASP A 22 -3.83 7.49 4.55
N LYS A 23 -2.63 7.95 4.94
CA LYS A 23 -1.57 7.09 5.49
C LYS A 23 -2.00 6.40 6.79
N LEU A 24 -2.67 7.11 7.69
CA LEU A 24 -3.16 6.51 8.94
C LEU A 24 -4.22 5.43 8.64
N ASP A 25 -5.15 5.73 7.74
CA ASP A 25 -6.16 4.76 7.29
C ASP A 25 -5.52 3.52 6.65
N GLN A 26 -4.44 3.68 5.88
CA GLN A 26 -3.69 2.58 5.29
C GLN A 26 -3.02 1.69 6.36
N LEU A 27 -2.41 2.29 7.39
CA LEU A 27 -1.78 1.56 8.49
C LEU A 27 -2.82 0.78 9.30
N LEU A 28 -3.94 1.42 9.64
CA LEU A 28 -5.04 0.78 10.38
C LEU A 28 -5.65 -0.37 9.57
N LEU A 29 -5.90 -0.17 8.28
CA LEU A 29 -6.40 -1.23 7.40
C LEU A 29 -5.46 -2.43 7.37
N SER A 30 -4.15 -2.18 7.27
CA SER A 30 -3.14 -3.24 7.28
C SER A 30 -3.18 -4.03 8.59
N SER A 31 -3.28 -3.35 9.74
CA SER A 31 -3.40 -4.00 11.06
C SER A 31 -4.64 -4.87 11.15
N VAL A 32 -5.80 -4.36 10.73
CA VAL A 32 -7.08 -5.10 10.75
C VAL A 32 -6.99 -6.36 9.91
N ILE A 33 -6.40 -6.27 8.71
CA ILE A 33 -6.23 -7.44 7.85
C ILE A 33 -5.27 -8.46 8.50
N CYS A 34 -4.13 -8.01 9.02
CA CYS A 34 -3.16 -8.91 9.68
C CYS A 34 -3.75 -9.60 10.92
N ASN A 35 -4.66 -8.94 11.62
CA ASN A 35 -5.34 -9.50 12.80
C ASN A 35 -6.58 -10.35 12.46
N GLY A 36 -6.96 -10.46 11.18
CA GLY A 36 -8.17 -11.17 10.76
C GLY A 36 -9.47 -10.49 11.23
N GLU A 37 -9.44 -9.18 11.44
CA GLU A 37 -10.57 -8.38 11.90
C GLU A 37 -11.51 -7.97 10.75
N ASP A 38 -12.73 -7.52 11.08
CA ASP A 38 -13.73 -7.10 10.08
C ASP A 38 -13.29 -5.83 9.32
N ILE A 39 -13.15 -5.95 8.00
CA ILE A 39 -12.86 -4.83 7.09
C ILE A 39 -14.10 -4.01 6.71
N GLY A 40 -15.30 -4.48 7.05
CA GLY A 40 -16.58 -3.83 6.76
C GLY A 40 -16.66 -2.35 7.12
N PRO A 41 -16.11 -1.87 8.27
CA PRO A 41 -16.08 -0.46 8.61
C PRO A 41 -15.33 0.41 7.59
N PHE A 42 -14.22 -0.10 7.04
CA PHE A 42 -13.43 0.61 6.02
C PHE A 42 -14.19 0.70 4.70
N VAL A 43 -14.84 -0.40 4.30
CA VAL A 43 -15.70 -0.41 3.11
C VAL A 43 -16.82 0.63 3.27
N ARG A 44 -17.57 0.59 4.38
CA ARG A 44 -18.65 1.57 4.62
C ARG A 44 -18.14 3.01 4.62
N LYS A 45 -17.01 3.30 5.29
CA LYS A 45 -16.39 4.64 5.31
C LYS A 45 -15.97 5.11 3.92
N ALA A 46 -15.35 4.25 3.12
CA ALA A 46 -14.88 4.60 1.78
C ALA A 46 -16.03 4.94 0.83
N PHE A 47 -17.11 4.17 0.86
CA PHE A 47 -18.29 4.45 0.04
C PHE A 47 -19.07 5.67 0.54
N ALA A 48 -19.24 5.83 1.86
CA ALA A 48 -19.92 7.00 2.44
C ALA A 48 -19.17 8.32 2.17
N SER A 49 -17.84 8.27 2.04
CA SER A 49 -17.01 9.42 1.68
C SER A 49 -16.85 9.63 0.17
N GLY A 50 -17.45 8.77 -0.67
CA GLY A 50 -17.33 8.85 -2.13
C GLY A 50 -15.92 8.55 -2.65
N LYS A 51 -15.09 7.86 -1.85
CA LYS A 51 -13.69 7.52 -2.18
C LYS A 51 -13.42 6.00 -2.12
N PRO A 52 -14.20 5.16 -2.83
CA PRO A 52 -13.94 3.71 -2.88
C PRO A 52 -12.54 3.40 -3.45
N GLU A 53 -12.02 4.27 -4.32
CA GLU A 53 -10.79 3.97 -5.06
C GLU A 53 -9.54 4.13 -4.19
N THR A 54 -9.61 4.97 -3.16
CA THR A 54 -8.58 5.06 -2.12
C THR A 54 -8.49 3.76 -1.34
N LEU A 55 -9.63 3.16 -0.96
CA LEU A 55 -9.64 1.85 -0.30
C LEU A 55 -9.07 0.77 -1.22
N LEU A 56 -9.48 0.74 -2.48
CA LEU A 56 -8.92 -0.21 -3.46
C LEU A 56 -7.41 -0.02 -3.62
N HIS A 57 -6.93 1.22 -3.65
CA HIS A 57 -5.50 1.53 -3.71
C HIS A 57 -4.75 0.97 -2.49
N HIS A 58 -5.27 1.20 -1.27
CA HIS A 58 -4.68 0.68 -0.04
C HIS A 58 -4.66 -0.86 0.00
N LEU A 59 -5.75 -1.52 -0.41
CA LEU A 59 -5.82 -2.99 -0.47
C LEU A 59 -4.81 -3.56 -1.48
N ARG A 60 -4.68 -2.95 -2.66
CA ARG A 60 -3.68 -3.37 -3.65
C ARG A 60 -2.26 -3.14 -3.14
N HIS A 61 -2.01 -2.04 -2.44
CA HIS A 61 -0.72 -1.78 -1.82
C HIS A 61 -0.40 -2.84 -0.76
N PHE A 62 -1.36 -3.17 0.10
CA PHE A 62 -1.20 -4.22 1.11
C PHE A 62 -0.86 -5.57 0.48
N SER A 63 -1.60 -6.01 -0.55
CA SER A 63 -1.32 -7.26 -1.28
C SER A 63 0.13 -7.32 -1.78
N ARG A 64 0.57 -6.29 -2.53
CA ARG A 64 1.94 -6.22 -3.05
C ARG A 64 2.99 -6.19 -1.95
N SER A 65 2.71 -5.49 -0.85
CA SER A 65 3.61 -5.46 0.30
C SER A 65 3.76 -6.84 0.94
N LYS A 66 2.69 -7.65 1.01
CA LYS A 66 2.77 -9.01 1.54
C LYS A 66 3.42 -9.99 0.57
N GLU A 67 3.15 -9.86 -0.72
CA GLU A 67 3.89 -10.61 -1.75
C GLU A 67 5.40 -10.38 -1.64
N SER A 68 5.84 -9.12 -1.48
CA SER A 68 7.26 -8.78 -1.29
C SER A 68 7.85 -9.35 0.00
N GLU A 69 7.10 -9.33 1.12
CA GLU A 69 7.57 -9.90 2.39
C GLU A 69 7.72 -11.43 2.29
N ILE A 70 6.76 -12.09 1.64
CA ILE A 70 6.82 -13.53 1.37
C ILE A 70 8.04 -13.86 0.51
N GLU A 71 8.28 -13.10 -0.56
CA GLU A 71 9.42 -13.30 -1.44
C GLU A 71 10.75 -13.15 -0.70
N GLU A 72 10.87 -12.12 0.16
CA GLU A 72 12.07 -11.88 0.96
C GLU A 72 12.37 -13.05 1.91
N VAL A 73 11.35 -13.55 2.61
CA VAL A 73 11.47 -14.72 3.50
C VAL A 73 11.87 -15.96 2.71
N CYS A 74 11.21 -16.23 1.58
CA CYS A 74 11.54 -17.37 0.72
C CYS A 74 12.99 -17.30 0.21
N LYS A 75 13.44 -16.11 -0.19
CA LYS A 75 14.79 -15.88 -0.69
C LYS A 75 15.84 -16.09 0.39
N ALA A 76 15.62 -15.57 1.59
CA ALA A 76 16.51 -15.76 2.72
C ALA A 76 16.68 -17.26 3.04
N HIS A 77 15.57 -17.99 3.16
CA HIS A 77 15.61 -19.42 3.42
C HIS A 77 16.26 -20.23 2.29
N TYR A 78 16.04 -19.85 1.03
CA TYR A 78 16.74 -20.48 -0.08
C TYR A 78 18.25 -20.28 0.01
N GLN A 79 18.71 -19.08 0.34
CA GLN A 79 20.13 -18.79 0.52
C GLN A 79 20.75 -19.58 1.68
N ASP A 80 20.07 -19.61 2.84
CA ASP A 80 20.50 -20.39 4.00
C ASP A 80 20.63 -21.88 3.68
N PHE A 81 19.68 -22.43 2.93
CA PHE A 81 19.72 -23.82 2.48
C PHE A 81 20.94 -24.11 1.60
N ILE A 82 21.21 -23.27 0.60
CA ILE A 82 22.36 -23.44 -0.30
C ILE A 82 23.68 -23.39 0.49
N LEU A 83 23.83 -22.43 1.40
CA LEU A 83 25.02 -22.31 2.24
C LEU A 83 25.22 -23.56 3.11
N ALA A 84 24.15 -24.03 3.77
CA ALA A 84 24.23 -25.25 4.58
C ALA A 84 24.63 -26.49 3.78
N VAL A 85 24.16 -26.61 2.53
CA VAL A 85 24.53 -27.70 1.62
C VAL A 85 26.00 -27.60 1.19
N ASP A 86 26.47 -26.41 0.85
CA ASP A 86 27.87 -26.18 0.48
C ASP A 86 28.83 -26.48 1.64
N ASP A 87 28.49 -26.04 2.85
CA ASP A 87 29.24 -26.34 4.07
C ASP A 87 29.33 -27.86 4.31
N LEU A 88 28.20 -28.56 4.22
CA LEU A 88 28.15 -30.01 4.37
C LEU A 88 29.02 -30.72 3.32
N ARG A 89 28.99 -30.26 2.07
CA ARG A 89 29.82 -30.82 0.99
C ARG A 89 31.30 -30.62 1.28
N SER A 90 31.70 -29.45 1.79
CA SER A 90 33.10 -29.14 2.10
C SER A 90 33.70 -30.04 3.18
N LEU A 91 32.89 -30.45 4.16
CA LEU A 91 33.32 -31.35 5.25
C LEU A 91 33.54 -32.80 4.81
N LEU A 92 32.95 -33.19 3.67
CA LEU A 92 33.02 -34.55 3.14
C LEU A 92 34.14 -34.76 2.12
N SER A 93 34.85 -33.70 1.74
CA SER A 93 35.96 -33.67 0.77
C SER A 93 37.29 -33.46 1.45
#